data_AF-A0A2T7Q1V1-F1
#
_entry.id   AF-A0A2T7Q1V1-F1
#
_cell.length_a   1.000
_cell.length_b   1.000
_cell.length_c   1.000
_cell.angle_alpha   90.00
_cell.angle_beta   90.00
_cell.angle_gamma   90.00
#
_symmetry.space_group_name_H-M   'P 1'
#
loop_
_entity.id
_entity.type
_entity.pdbx_description
1 polymer ?
#
loop_
_entity_poly.entity_id
_entity_poly.type
_entity_poly.pdbx_seq_one_letter_code
_entity_poly.pdbx_strand_id
1 'polypeptide(L)'
;MAGISSKALKPGTPENRKKFNGIEHTTEFDLNTYDAFYRNADPQIGRWWQIDPKPNEMQSLYSMMGNNPISNADPLGDTLRVSFRGGFLGLGRKREVTYNNGTLTNKDGSAYTGKVKGFLGKAVNALNTINGTTDGGKVVSSLQSSTNTFTVKSANLNPNKPGSSEFIETGKDINKSYAVAMTAAGQGKPVLGGVGGDIYWNPSGTSLPVVGGTGVSPITDLAHEMFHAYEANVGMLNNDDPQGTGLSRMEYRASYFENQIRNAIGQPYRREYWFRDASGNQGIAPLLDASGRPIYVPPTTIPPSLLPLGINLIY
;
A
#
# COMPACT_ATOMS: atom_id res chain seq x y z
N MET A 1 0.73 1.57 -39.97
CA MET A 1 1.79 1.44 -38.95
C MET A 1 2.21 -0.02 -38.93
N ALA A 2 3.39 -0.35 -39.46
CA ALA A 2 3.85 -1.73 -39.56
C ALA A 2 4.58 -2.12 -38.26
N GLY A 3 4.03 -3.05 -37.49
CA GLY A 3 4.63 -3.54 -36.26
C GLY A 3 5.82 -4.45 -36.54
N ILE A 4 7.00 -4.08 -36.06
CA ILE A 4 8.18 -4.94 -36.12
C ILE A 4 8.10 -5.92 -34.95
N SER A 5 7.96 -7.21 -35.28
CA SER A 5 8.03 -8.31 -34.32
C SER A 5 9.46 -8.52 -33.83
N SER A 6 9.63 -8.83 -32.54
CA SER A 6 10.91 -9.13 -31.87
C SER A 6 11.70 -10.31 -32.47
N LYS A 7 11.12 -11.05 -33.43
CA LYS A 7 11.77 -12.15 -34.16
C LYS A 7 12.59 -11.72 -35.38
N ALA A 8 12.64 -10.44 -35.73
CA ALA A 8 13.28 -9.94 -36.96
C ALA A 8 14.73 -9.41 -36.80
N LEU A 9 15.38 -9.63 -35.65
CA LEU A 9 16.62 -8.95 -35.28
C LEU A 9 17.90 -9.76 -35.64
N LYS A 10 18.69 -9.25 -36.60
CA LYS A 10 20.01 -9.76 -37.03
C LYS A 10 21.15 -9.35 -36.07
N PRO A 11 22.33 -10.02 -36.06
CA PRO A 11 23.46 -9.62 -35.22
C PRO A 11 23.97 -8.23 -35.62
N GLY A 12 24.02 -7.29 -34.68
CA GLY A 12 24.11 -5.84 -34.95
C GLY A 12 22.82 -5.06 -34.65
N THR A 13 21.95 -5.65 -33.83
CA THR A 13 20.66 -5.16 -33.31
C THR A 13 20.67 -3.72 -32.78
N PRO A 14 19.49 -3.06 -32.67
CA PRO A 14 19.36 -1.73 -32.05
C PRO A 14 19.94 -1.73 -30.64
N GLU A 15 20.59 -0.61 -30.30
CA GLU A 15 21.20 -0.39 -29.00
C GLU A 15 20.20 -0.68 -27.86
N ASN A 16 20.65 -1.38 -26.81
CA ASN A 16 19.84 -1.52 -25.61
C ASN A 16 19.72 -0.17 -24.90
N ARG A 17 18.56 0.47 -25.05
CA ARG A 17 18.25 1.75 -24.41
C ARG A 17 17.92 1.62 -22.94
N LYS A 18 17.56 0.44 -22.43
CA LYS A 18 17.27 0.26 -21.00
C LYS A 18 18.58 0.12 -20.23
N LYS A 19 19.10 1.24 -19.69
CA LYS A 19 20.40 1.32 -19.01
C LYS A 19 20.21 1.51 -17.51
N PHE A 20 20.45 2.71 -16.97
CA PHE A 20 20.35 3.03 -15.55
C PHE A 20 18.97 2.65 -14.97
N ASN A 21 18.95 1.82 -13.93
CA ASN A 21 17.74 1.28 -13.28
C ASN A 21 16.71 0.63 -14.24
N GLY A 22 17.13 0.15 -15.42
CA GLY A 22 16.23 -0.43 -16.42
C GLY A 22 15.32 0.60 -17.11
N ILE A 23 15.55 1.89 -16.88
CA ILE A 23 14.84 3.02 -17.47
C ILE A 23 15.37 3.26 -18.89
N GLU A 24 14.49 3.68 -19.80
CA GLU A 24 14.85 3.93 -21.20
C GLU A 24 15.72 5.20 -21.30
N HIS A 25 16.91 5.05 -21.87
CA HIS A 25 17.86 6.10 -22.17
C HIS A 25 17.57 6.68 -23.55
N THR A 26 17.41 7.98 -23.62
CA THR A 26 17.24 8.73 -24.86
C THR A 26 18.39 9.72 -25.06
N THR A 27 18.84 9.84 -26.31
CA THR A 27 19.82 10.84 -26.75
C THR A 27 19.14 11.88 -27.64
N GLU A 28 17.82 12.01 -27.56
CA GLU A 28 17.09 13.02 -28.33
C GLU A 28 17.60 14.42 -27.97
N PHE A 29 17.85 15.23 -29.01
CA PHE A 29 18.47 16.55 -28.89
C PHE A 29 19.83 16.57 -28.15
N ASP A 30 20.58 15.46 -28.19
CA ASP A 30 21.87 15.27 -27.50
C ASP A 30 21.82 15.44 -25.97
N LEU A 31 20.63 15.36 -25.36
CA LEU A 31 20.42 15.65 -23.92
C LEU A 31 20.80 14.50 -22.98
N ASN A 32 20.98 13.27 -23.49
CA ASN A 32 21.38 12.06 -22.72
C ASN A 32 20.57 11.86 -21.42
N THR A 33 19.26 11.66 -21.54
CA THR A 33 18.34 11.55 -20.40
C THR A 33 17.68 10.18 -20.28
N TYR A 34 17.04 9.93 -19.13
CA TYR A 34 16.34 8.69 -18.81
C TYR A 34 14.84 8.96 -18.66
N ASP A 35 14.02 8.36 -19.51
CA ASP A 35 12.57 8.54 -19.53
C ASP A 35 11.89 7.51 -18.62
N ALA A 36 11.71 7.88 -17.34
CA ALA A 36 10.92 7.09 -16.40
C ALA A 36 9.44 7.48 -16.53
N PHE A 37 8.55 6.53 -16.28
CA PHE A 37 7.12 6.68 -16.56
C PHE A 37 6.46 7.97 -16.03
N TYR A 38 6.90 8.46 -14.88
CA TYR A 38 6.38 9.69 -14.27
C TYR A 38 7.29 10.91 -14.48
N ARG A 39 8.57 10.72 -14.83
CA ARG A 39 9.61 11.75 -14.82
C ARG A 39 10.81 11.41 -15.70
N ASN A 40 11.42 12.43 -16.26
CA ASN A 40 12.72 12.37 -16.92
C ASN A 40 13.84 12.60 -15.92
N ALA A 41 14.75 11.63 -15.83
CA ALA A 41 15.99 11.72 -15.07
C ALA A 41 17.10 12.30 -15.95
N ASP A 42 17.78 13.30 -15.41
CA ASP A 42 19.00 13.86 -15.98
C ASP A 42 20.22 13.33 -15.21
N PRO A 43 20.99 12.41 -15.82
CA PRO A 43 22.14 11.81 -15.14
C PRO A 43 23.30 12.79 -14.98
N GLN A 44 23.36 13.89 -15.75
CA GLN A 44 24.47 14.84 -15.71
C GLN A 44 24.40 15.72 -14.45
N ILE A 45 23.18 16.10 -14.05
CA ILE A 45 22.95 16.92 -12.86
C ILE A 45 22.42 16.11 -11.67
N GLY A 46 22.06 14.84 -11.88
CA GLY A 46 21.50 13.98 -10.83
C GLY A 46 20.15 14.50 -10.32
N ARG A 47 19.30 14.96 -11.24
CA ARG A 47 17.99 15.57 -10.94
C ARG A 47 16.90 15.02 -11.85
N TRP A 48 15.66 15.16 -11.39
CA TRP A 48 14.49 15.04 -12.24
C TRP A 48 14.23 16.37 -12.94
N TRP A 49 13.71 16.32 -14.16
CA TRP A 49 13.24 17.53 -14.85
C TRP A 49 11.85 17.96 -14.39
N GLN A 50 11.04 17.01 -13.96
CA GLN A 50 9.74 17.25 -13.36
C GLN A 50 9.87 17.16 -11.83
N ILE A 51 8.99 17.88 -11.14
CA ILE A 51 8.84 17.77 -9.69
C ILE A 51 8.59 16.30 -9.34
N ASP A 52 9.31 15.81 -8.34
CA ASP A 52 9.08 14.49 -7.76
C ASP A 52 7.61 14.39 -7.33
N PRO A 53 6.83 13.41 -7.82
CA PRO A 53 5.51 13.13 -7.27
C PRO A 53 5.57 12.79 -5.77
N LYS A 54 6.76 12.46 -5.24
CA LYS A 54 7.08 12.08 -3.87
C LYS A 54 8.24 12.93 -3.31
N PRO A 55 8.10 14.25 -3.21
CA PRO A 55 9.18 15.09 -2.73
C PRO A 55 9.48 14.80 -1.25
N ASN A 56 10.76 14.84 -0.88
CA ASN A 56 11.18 14.86 0.51
C ASN A 56 11.44 16.32 0.90
N GLU A 57 10.82 16.81 1.97
CA GLU A 57 10.94 18.19 2.44
C GLU A 57 12.39 18.61 2.76
N MET A 58 13.24 17.64 3.10
CA MET A 58 14.67 17.87 3.36
C MET A 58 15.52 17.88 2.09
N GLN A 59 14.91 17.72 0.92
CA GLN A 59 15.60 17.65 -0.37
C GLN A 59 14.92 18.56 -1.40
N SER A 60 15.65 18.84 -2.47
CA SER A 60 15.04 19.53 -3.61
C SER A 60 13.86 18.71 -4.15
N LEU A 61 12.80 19.39 -4.58
CA LEU A 61 11.67 18.79 -5.31
C LEU A 61 12.11 18.04 -6.58
N TYR A 62 13.32 18.31 -7.06
CA TYR A 62 13.92 17.67 -8.24
C TYR A 62 15.01 16.65 -7.85
N SER A 63 15.12 16.29 -6.57
CA SER A 63 16.16 15.38 -6.07
C SER A 63 15.97 13.96 -6.59
N MET A 64 17.02 13.42 -7.21
CA MET A 64 17.02 12.08 -7.79
C MET A 64 17.53 11.03 -6.80
N MET A 65 16.70 10.03 -6.49
CA MET A 65 17.01 8.87 -5.62
C MET A 65 17.68 9.25 -4.29
N GLY A 66 17.18 10.29 -3.62
CA GLY A 66 17.75 10.72 -2.35
C GLY A 66 19.13 11.36 -2.46
N ASN A 67 19.51 11.84 -3.66
CA ASN A 67 20.85 12.30 -4.01
C ASN A 67 21.93 11.20 -3.95
N ASN A 68 21.53 9.92 -3.93
CA ASN A 68 22.43 8.77 -3.92
C ASN A 68 21.97 7.67 -4.91
N PRO A 69 22.08 7.94 -6.24
CA PRO A 69 21.64 7.01 -7.29
C PRO A 69 22.47 5.71 -7.40
N ILE A 70 23.57 5.59 -6.64
CA ILE A 70 24.41 4.37 -6.58
C ILE A 70 23.82 3.38 -5.58
N SER A 71 23.40 3.85 -4.40
CA SER A 71 22.84 3.00 -3.34
C SER A 71 21.31 2.83 -3.43
N ASN A 72 20.62 3.81 -4.02
CA ASN A 72 19.16 3.82 -4.12
C ASN A 72 18.76 3.62 -5.58
N ALA A 73 18.20 2.44 -5.88
CA ALA A 73 17.53 2.19 -7.14
C ALA A 73 16.04 2.46 -6.95
N ASP A 74 15.49 3.33 -7.78
CA ASP A 74 14.05 3.53 -7.89
C ASP A 74 13.61 3.31 -9.35
N PRO A 75 13.47 2.05 -9.80
CA PRO A 75 13.16 1.75 -11.19
C PRO A 75 11.78 2.24 -11.63
N LEU A 76 10.84 2.44 -10.69
CA LEU A 76 9.41 2.71 -10.98
C LEU A 76 8.69 3.60 -9.94
N GLY A 77 9.24 3.81 -8.74
CA GLY A 77 8.53 4.43 -7.63
C GLY A 77 7.61 3.46 -6.88
N ASP A 78 7.95 2.17 -6.75
CA ASP A 78 6.99 1.13 -6.32
C ASP A 78 7.36 0.43 -5.01
N THR A 79 6.43 0.40 -4.04
CA THR A 79 6.68 -0.13 -2.69
C THR A 79 5.67 -1.13 -2.15
N LEU A 80 4.61 -1.47 -2.90
CA LEU A 80 3.68 -2.55 -2.55
C LEU A 80 4.15 -3.90 -3.11
N ARG A 81 4.52 -4.81 -2.21
CA ARG A 81 5.11 -6.12 -2.52
C ARG A 81 4.21 -7.26 -2.09
N VAL A 82 4.37 -8.41 -2.72
CA VAL A 82 3.77 -9.69 -2.30
C VAL A 82 4.88 -10.68 -1.99
N SER A 83 4.90 -11.19 -0.77
CA SER A 83 5.82 -12.23 -0.33
C SER A 83 5.16 -13.60 -0.33
N PHE A 84 5.80 -14.58 -0.97
CA PHE A 84 5.26 -15.93 -1.10
C PHE A 84 6.38 -16.96 -1.11
N ARG A 85 6.05 -18.23 -0.87
CA ARG A 85 6.99 -19.34 -1.05
C ARG A 85 6.80 -19.96 -2.43
N GLY A 86 7.91 -20.13 -3.16
CA GLY A 86 7.93 -20.85 -4.43
C GLY A 86 7.88 -22.37 -4.25
N GLY A 87 8.13 -23.13 -5.32
CA GLY A 87 8.17 -24.59 -5.28
C GLY A 87 6.79 -25.28 -5.31
N PHE A 88 6.79 -26.62 -5.38
CA PHE A 88 5.57 -27.41 -5.37
C PHE A 88 4.87 -27.25 -4.01
N LEU A 89 3.57 -26.94 -4.02
CA LEU A 89 2.75 -26.68 -2.82
C LEU A 89 3.30 -25.61 -1.86
N GLY A 90 4.15 -24.68 -2.33
CA GLY A 90 4.68 -23.60 -1.49
C GLY A 90 5.77 -24.03 -0.50
N LEU A 91 6.40 -25.19 -0.71
CA LEU A 91 7.48 -25.71 0.15
C LEU A 91 8.88 -25.20 -0.22
N GLY A 92 8.99 -24.35 -1.24
CA GLY A 92 10.26 -23.80 -1.72
C GLY A 92 10.70 -22.53 -1.02
N ARG A 93 11.70 -21.87 -1.62
CA ARG A 93 12.30 -20.63 -1.11
C ARG A 93 11.31 -19.46 -1.11
N LYS A 94 11.45 -18.58 -0.13
CA LYS A 94 10.77 -17.29 -0.07
C LYS A 94 11.14 -16.45 -1.31
N ARG A 95 10.14 -15.80 -1.90
CA ARG A 95 10.26 -14.85 -3.00
C ARG A 95 9.41 -13.63 -2.69
N GLU A 96 9.81 -12.49 -3.24
CA GLU A 96 9.07 -11.24 -3.18
C GLU A 96 8.99 -10.68 -4.60
N VAL A 97 7.80 -10.20 -4.96
CA VAL A 97 7.54 -9.50 -6.21
C VAL A 97 6.85 -8.18 -5.90
N THR A 98 7.10 -7.17 -6.72
CA THR A 98 6.42 -5.89 -6.63
C THR A 98 5.14 -5.96 -7.46
N TYR A 99 4.04 -5.45 -6.91
CA TYR A 99 2.75 -5.33 -7.58
C TYR A 99 2.56 -3.89 -8.06
N ASN A 100 2.40 -3.71 -9.37
CA ASN A 100 2.09 -2.43 -10.00
C ASN A 100 0.89 -2.59 -10.95
N ASN A 101 -0.29 -2.20 -10.49
CA ASN A 101 -1.54 -2.22 -11.25
C ASN A 101 -1.78 -3.52 -12.04
N GLY A 102 -1.61 -4.67 -11.38
CA GLY A 102 -1.78 -6.00 -11.97
C GLY A 102 -0.55 -6.56 -12.67
N THR A 103 0.46 -5.73 -12.94
CA THR A 103 1.77 -6.19 -13.39
C THR A 103 2.66 -6.58 -12.22
N LEU A 104 3.54 -7.55 -12.44
CA LEU A 104 4.47 -8.05 -11.42
C LEU A 104 5.91 -7.90 -11.89
N THR A 105 6.77 -7.37 -11.04
CA THR A 105 8.21 -7.27 -11.28
C THR A 105 9.01 -7.92 -10.15
N ASN A 106 10.20 -8.41 -10.50
CA ASN A 106 11.20 -8.85 -9.52
C ASN A 106 11.84 -7.63 -8.86
N LYS A 107 12.63 -7.88 -7.80
CA LYS A 107 13.36 -6.82 -7.08
C LYS A 107 14.34 -6.02 -7.97
N ASP A 108 14.84 -6.63 -9.04
CA ASP A 108 15.71 -5.99 -10.02
C ASP A 108 14.95 -5.18 -11.10
N GLY A 109 13.62 -5.09 -10.99
CA GLY A 109 12.75 -4.40 -11.94
C GLY A 109 12.37 -5.22 -13.17
N SER A 110 12.96 -6.40 -13.37
CA SER A 110 12.59 -7.27 -14.49
C SER A 110 11.17 -7.81 -14.35
N ALA A 111 10.47 -8.03 -15.46
CA ALA A 111 9.14 -8.62 -15.43
C ALA A 111 9.16 -10.00 -14.74
N TYR A 112 8.22 -10.24 -13.84
CA TYR A 112 8.07 -11.54 -13.21
C TYR A 112 7.42 -12.52 -14.18
N THR A 113 8.20 -13.52 -14.61
CA THR A 113 7.75 -14.56 -15.56
C THR A 113 7.37 -15.88 -14.89
N GLY A 114 7.40 -15.93 -13.55
CA GLY A 114 7.04 -17.12 -12.79
C GLY A 114 5.53 -17.38 -12.78
N LYS A 115 5.14 -18.58 -12.31
CA LYS A 115 3.72 -18.95 -12.21
C LYS A 115 3.01 -18.14 -11.12
N VAL A 116 1.99 -17.39 -11.50
CA VAL A 116 1.08 -16.66 -10.59
C VAL A 116 -0.01 -17.62 -10.09
N LYS A 117 0.31 -18.41 -9.07
CA LYS A 117 -0.59 -19.43 -8.47
C LYS A 117 -0.47 -19.45 -6.94
N GLY A 118 -1.33 -20.22 -6.28
CA GLY A 118 -1.31 -20.36 -4.82
C GLY A 118 -1.55 -19.02 -4.12
N PHE A 119 -0.78 -18.74 -3.07
CA PHE A 119 -0.88 -17.47 -2.34
C PHE A 119 -0.67 -16.25 -3.25
N LEU A 120 0.35 -16.26 -4.12
CA LEU A 120 0.61 -15.15 -5.03
C LEU A 120 -0.58 -14.86 -5.94
N GLY A 121 -1.17 -15.90 -6.55
CA GLY A 121 -2.33 -15.72 -7.41
C GLY A 121 -3.55 -15.17 -6.67
N LYS A 122 -3.80 -15.64 -5.44
CA LYS A 122 -4.89 -15.12 -4.61
C LYS A 122 -4.67 -13.65 -4.23
N ALA A 123 -3.44 -13.29 -3.83
CA ALA A 123 -3.10 -11.93 -3.44
C ALA A 123 -3.22 -10.95 -4.62
N VAL A 124 -2.72 -11.33 -5.79
CA VAL A 124 -2.83 -10.52 -7.01
C VAL A 124 -4.29 -10.32 -7.43
N ASN A 125 -5.11 -11.37 -7.37
CA ASN A 125 -6.53 -11.25 -7.68
C ASN A 125 -7.26 -10.32 -6.69
N ALA A 126 -6.97 -10.43 -5.39
CA ALA A 126 -7.54 -9.54 -4.39
C ALA A 126 -7.11 -8.09 -4.59
N LEU A 127 -5.80 -7.85 -4.79
CA LEU A 127 -5.26 -6.51 -5.08
C LEU A 127 -5.84 -5.91 -6.35
N ASN A 128 -5.97 -6.68 -7.43
CA ASN A 128 -6.61 -6.22 -8.67
C ASN A 128 -8.08 -5.84 -8.43
N THR A 129 -8.80 -6.62 -7.63
CA THR A 129 -10.21 -6.34 -7.32
C THR A 129 -10.33 -5.06 -6.50
N ILE A 130 -9.52 -4.90 -5.46
CA ILE A 130 -9.49 -3.67 -4.64
C ILE A 130 -9.12 -2.47 -5.51
N ASN A 131 -8.06 -2.59 -6.32
CA ASN A 131 -7.57 -1.53 -7.20
C ASN A 131 -8.61 -1.11 -8.25
N GLY A 132 -9.48 -2.03 -8.68
CA GLY A 132 -10.55 -1.75 -9.63
C GLY A 132 -11.73 -0.96 -9.04
N THR A 133 -11.79 -0.77 -7.73
CA THR A 133 -12.81 0.07 -7.07
C THR A 133 -12.33 1.52 -6.94
N THR A 134 -13.25 2.48 -6.83
CA THR A 134 -12.91 3.91 -6.71
C THR A 134 -12.02 4.20 -5.50
N ASP A 135 -12.42 3.78 -4.31
CA ASP A 135 -11.66 4.08 -3.09
C ASP A 135 -10.47 3.12 -2.91
N GLY A 136 -10.64 1.85 -3.27
CA GLY A 136 -9.55 0.87 -3.21
C GLY A 136 -8.40 1.20 -4.16
N GLY A 137 -8.70 1.73 -5.35
CA GLY A 137 -7.70 2.23 -6.29
C GLY A 137 -6.86 3.37 -5.73
N LYS A 138 -7.48 4.32 -5.00
CA LYS A 138 -6.74 5.40 -4.33
C LYS A 138 -5.80 4.86 -3.26
N VAL A 139 -6.25 3.91 -2.42
CA VAL A 139 -5.43 3.28 -1.38
C VAL A 139 -4.27 2.49 -1.99
N VAL A 140 -4.54 1.65 -2.98
CA VAL A 140 -3.51 0.89 -3.71
C VAL A 140 -2.47 1.84 -4.31
N SER A 141 -2.92 2.91 -4.96
CA SER A 141 -2.04 3.93 -5.55
C SER A 141 -1.16 4.59 -4.49
N SER A 142 -1.72 4.97 -3.34
CA SER A 142 -0.96 5.58 -2.24
C SER A 142 0.10 4.64 -1.65
N LEU A 143 -0.23 3.35 -1.49
CA LEU A 143 0.71 2.35 -1.00
C LEU A 143 1.81 2.04 -2.02
N GLN A 144 1.48 1.99 -3.32
CA GLN A 144 2.46 1.83 -4.39
C GLN A 144 3.37 3.05 -4.50
N SER A 145 2.79 4.24 -4.40
CA SER A 145 3.48 5.51 -4.52
C SER A 145 4.13 5.97 -3.20
N SER A 146 4.24 5.14 -2.17
CA SER A 146 4.90 5.54 -0.93
C SER A 146 6.43 5.40 -1.01
N THR A 147 7.15 6.13 -0.14
CA THR A 147 8.57 5.86 0.18
C THR A 147 8.71 4.76 1.24
N ASN A 148 7.64 4.51 2.00
CA ASN A 148 7.51 3.38 2.92
C ASN A 148 7.23 2.08 2.14
N THR A 149 7.72 0.95 2.64
CA THR A 149 7.51 -0.37 2.01
C THR A 149 6.34 -1.11 2.65
N PHE A 150 5.47 -1.68 1.83
CA PHE A 150 4.34 -2.49 2.25
C PHE A 150 4.45 -3.90 1.67
N THR A 151 4.34 -4.93 2.50
CA THR A 151 4.48 -6.32 2.01
C THR A 151 3.30 -7.17 2.43
N VAL A 152 2.52 -7.64 1.45
CA VAL A 152 1.46 -8.62 1.66
C VAL A 152 2.08 -10.00 1.89
N LYS A 153 1.76 -10.64 3.03
CA LYS A 153 2.29 -11.92 3.49
C LYS A 153 1.16 -12.87 3.87
N SER A 154 1.44 -14.16 3.85
CA SER A 154 0.49 -15.16 4.37
C SER A 154 0.26 -14.95 5.86
N ALA A 155 -1.01 -14.90 6.29
CA ALA A 155 -1.37 -14.77 7.70
C ALA A 155 -0.80 -15.88 8.59
N ASN A 156 -0.47 -17.06 8.07
CA ASN A 156 0.22 -18.10 8.84
C ASN A 156 1.60 -17.67 9.35
N LEU A 157 2.16 -16.60 8.78
CA LEU A 157 3.43 -15.99 9.21
C LEU A 157 3.23 -14.80 10.14
N ASN A 158 1.98 -14.46 10.50
CA ASN A 158 1.69 -13.39 11.43
C ASN A 158 2.36 -13.70 12.79
N PRO A 159 3.26 -12.84 13.28
CA PRO A 159 3.98 -13.06 14.53
C PRO A 159 3.12 -12.88 15.79
N ASN A 160 2.08 -12.07 15.74
CA ASN A 160 1.18 -11.81 16.86
C ASN A 160 0.11 -12.90 16.96
N LYS A 161 -0.46 -13.29 15.81
CA LYS A 161 -1.56 -14.26 15.74
C LYS A 161 -1.54 -15.07 14.44
N PRO A 162 -0.80 -16.19 14.39
CA PRO A 162 -0.71 -17.03 13.20
C PRO A 162 -2.08 -17.42 12.64
N GLY A 163 -2.30 -17.13 11.36
CA GLY A 163 -3.53 -17.41 10.62
C GLY A 163 -4.54 -16.26 10.59
N SER A 164 -4.33 -15.19 11.36
CA SER A 164 -5.18 -13.98 11.31
C SER A 164 -4.60 -12.89 10.40
N SER A 165 -5.49 -12.23 9.65
CA SER A 165 -5.12 -11.01 8.93
C SER A 165 -4.82 -9.90 9.93
N GLU A 166 -3.77 -9.11 9.67
CA GLU A 166 -3.32 -8.01 10.52
C GLU A 166 -2.27 -7.18 9.75
N PHE A 167 -2.38 -5.86 9.80
CA PHE A 167 -1.29 -4.96 9.46
C PHE A 167 -0.38 -4.74 10.67
N ILE A 168 0.93 -4.87 10.45
CA ILE A 168 1.94 -4.64 11.49
C ILE A 168 2.97 -3.66 10.93
N GLU A 169 3.17 -2.52 11.60
CA GLU A 169 4.19 -1.56 11.23
C GLU A 169 5.60 -2.19 11.28
N THR A 170 6.41 -1.88 10.27
CA THR A 170 7.81 -2.31 10.21
C THR A 170 8.69 -1.08 10.02
N GLY A 171 9.43 -0.70 11.06
CA GLY A 171 10.29 0.47 11.02
C GLY A 171 11.03 0.67 12.34
N LYS A 172 12.08 1.49 12.33
CA LYS A 172 12.83 1.84 13.55
C LYS A 172 12.05 2.77 14.48
N ASP A 173 11.13 3.54 13.91
CA ASP A 173 10.32 4.52 14.63
C ASP A 173 8.85 4.34 14.21
N ILE A 174 8.16 3.41 14.87
CA ILE A 174 6.76 3.09 14.58
C ILE A 174 5.82 4.20 15.04
N ASN A 175 6.23 5.07 15.97
CA ASN A 175 5.40 6.18 16.46
C ASN A 175 5.02 7.17 15.36
N LYS A 176 5.75 7.16 14.23
CA LYS A 176 5.39 7.91 13.03
C LYS A 176 4.00 7.58 12.48
N SER A 177 3.51 6.35 12.66
CA SER A 177 2.15 5.98 12.24
C SER A 177 1.07 6.76 13.00
N TYR A 178 1.39 7.29 14.18
CA TYR A 178 0.51 8.07 15.06
C TYR A 178 0.86 9.57 15.11
N ALA A 179 1.74 10.05 14.22
CA ALA A 179 2.35 11.37 14.32
C ALA A 179 1.33 12.50 14.51
N VAL A 180 0.19 12.46 13.83
CA VAL A 180 -0.83 13.49 13.93
C VAL A 180 -1.63 13.39 15.22
N ALA A 181 -2.01 12.18 15.64
CA ALA A 181 -2.70 11.95 16.92
C ALA A 181 -1.82 12.40 18.10
N MET A 182 -0.53 12.07 18.07
CA MET A 182 0.43 12.52 19.06
C MET A 182 0.55 14.06 19.08
N THR A 183 0.64 14.70 17.91
CA THR A 183 0.68 16.17 17.83
C THR A 183 -0.59 16.79 18.40
N ALA A 184 -1.77 16.27 18.03
CA ALA A 184 -3.05 16.77 18.51
C ALA A 184 -3.21 16.63 20.03
N ALA A 185 -2.64 15.57 20.60
CA ALA A 185 -2.63 15.34 22.05
C ALA A 185 -1.52 16.12 22.80
N GLY A 186 -0.70 16.91 22.10
CA GLY A 186 0.46 17.61 22.69
C GLY A 186 1.56 16.66 23.16
N GLN A 187 1.63 15.45 22.61
CA GLN A 187 2.56 14.39 23.01
C GLN A 187 3.80 14.36 22.12
N GLY A 188 4.97 14.49 22.73
CA GLY A 188 6.27 14.27 22.07
C GLY A 188 6.62 15.29 20.97
N LYS A 189 7.61 14.92 20.16
CA LYS A 189 8.02 15.64 18.94
C LYS A 189 7.87 14.66 17.76
N PRO A 190 6.65 14.43 17.26
CA PRO A 190 6.40 13.35 16.33
C PRO A 190 7.18 13.54 15.04
N VAL A 191 7.82 12.48 14.58
CA VAL A 191 8.54 12.46 13.31
C VAL A 191 7.55 12.14 12.21
N LEU A 192 7.56 12.95 11.16
CA LEU A 192 6.58 12.90 10.08
C LEU A 192 6.99 11.92 8.98
N GLY A 193 6.07 11.62 8.06
CA GLY A 193 6.28 10.71 6.92
C GLY A 193 5.79 9.27 7.12
N GLY A 194 5.10 9.01 8.24
CA GLY A 194 4.49 7.71 8.54
C GLY A 194 5.49 6.56 8.56
N VAL A 195 4.99 5.33 8.41
CA VAL A 195 5.80 4.11 8.39
C VAL A 195 5.18 3.04 7.49
N GLY A 196 6.04 2.17 6.96
CA GLY A 196 5.64 0.99 6.20
C GLY A 196 5.26 -0.18 7.12
N GLY A 197 4.96 -1.32 6.52
CA GLY A 197 4.61 -2.50 7.31
C GLY A 197 4.32 -3.75 6.50
N ASP A 198 4.07 -4.81 7.24
CA ASP A 198 3.64 -6.09 6.70
C ASP A 198 2.13 -6.21 6.82
N ILE A 199 1.48 -6.59 5.72
CA ILE A 199 0.05 -6.90 5.68
C ILE A 199 -0.07 -8.42 5.69
N TYR A 200 -0.26 -9.00 6.86
CA TYR A 200 -0.57 -10.41 7.00
C TYR A 200 -2.01 -10.63 6.56
N TRP A 201 -2.23 -11.57 5.65
CA TRP A 201 -3.55 -11.78 5.05
C TRP A 201 -3.91 -13.26 4.95
N ASN A 202 -5.11 -13.59 5.44
CA ASN A 202 -5.70 -14.90 5.30
C ASN A 202 -6.55 -14.97 4.02
N PRO A 203 -6.07 -15.66 2.97
CA PRO A 203 -6.80 -15.73 1.70
C PRO A 203 -8.03 -16.65 1.73
N SER A 204 -8.31 -17.30 2.86
CA SER A 204 -9.56 -18.04 3.09
C SER A 204 -10.67 -17.15 3.63
N GLY A 205 -10.31 -15.98 4.16
CA GLY A 205 -11.22 -15.01 4.74
C GLY A 205 -11.68 -15.36 6.15
N THR A 206 -12.32 -14.38 6.78
CA THR A 206 -12.87 -14.43 8.13
C THR A 206 -14.39 -14.40 8.05
N SER A 207 -15.07 -15.18 8.89
CA SER A 207 -16.52 -15.12 9.02
C SER A 207 -16.91 -13.89 9.85
N LEU A 208 -17.61 -12.94 9.22
CA LEU A 208 -17.97 -11.66 9.81
C LEU A 208 -19.49 -11.47 9.83
N PRO A 209 -20.04 -10.74 10.83
CA PRO A 209 -21.45 -10.38 10.86
C PRO A 209 -21.75 -9.35 9.77
N VAL A 210 -22.64 -9.71 8.85
CA VAL A 210 -23.06 -8.86 7.72
C VAL A 210 -24.57 -8.67 7.73
N VAL A 211 -25.06 -7.70 6.97
CA VAL A 211 -26.50 -7.54 6.74
C VAL A 211 -27.05 -8.86 6.18
N GLY A 212 -28.06 -9.40 6.85
CA GLY A 212 -28.68 -10.68 6.47
C GLY A 212 -28.01 -11.95 7.01
N GLY A 213 -26.95 -11.88 7.82
CA GLY A 213 -26.37 -13.04 8.49
C GLY A 213 -24.86 -12.98 8.68
N THR A 214 -24.15 -14.01 8.21
CA THR A 214 -22.68 -14.10 8.25
C THR A 214 -22.11 -14.14 6.83
N GLY A 215 -21.01 -13.45 6.60
CA GLY A 215 -20.34 -13.40 5.29
C GLY A 215 -18.84 -13.58 5.43
N VAL A 216 -18.21 -14.20 4.42
CA VAL A 216 -16.76 -14.35 4.30
C VAL A 216 -16.31 -13.63 3.04
N SER A 217 -15.33 -12.74 3.16
CA SER A 217 -14.74 -12.07 2.01
C SER A 217 -13.26 -11.79 2.23
N PRO A 218 -12.35 -12.66 1.74
CA PRO A 218 -10.92 -12.44 1.89
C PRO A 218 -10.46 -11.15 1.19
N ILE A 219 -11.20 -10.66 0.19
CA ILE A 219 -10.88 -9.40 -0.49
C ILE A 219 -11.08 -8.23 0.46
N THR A 220 -12.19 -8.19 1.20
CA THR A 220 -12.47 -7.09 2.13
C THR A 220 -11.63 -7.20 3.39
N ASP A 221 -11.27 -8.41 3.82
CA ASP A 221 -10.28 -8.61 4.88
C ASP A 221 -8.92 -8.02 4.49
N LEU A 222 -8.46 -8.21 3.23
CA LEU A 222 -7.23 -7.56 2.77
C LEU A 222 -7.37 -6.04 2.72
N ALA A 223 -8.51 -5.55 2.23
CA ALA A 223 -8.79 -4.12 2.14
C ALA A 223 -8.76 -3.43 3.51
N HIS A 224 -9.29 -4.08 4.55
CA HIS A 224 -9.24 -3.59 5.94
C HIS A 224 -7.80 -3.35 6.39
N GLU A 225 -6.94 -4.35 6.25
CA GLU A 225 -5.53 -4.23 6.65
C GLU A 225 -4.74 -3.26 5.75
N MET A 226 -5.11 -3.14 4.47
CA MET A 226 -4.53 -2.14 3.56
C MET A 226 -4.89 -0.71 3.97
N PHE A 227 -6.06 -0.51 4.57
CA PHE A 227 -6.45 0.79 5.08
C PHE A 227 -5.64 1.18 6.33
N HIS A 228 -5.40 0.23 7.23
CA HIS A 228 -4.45 0.41 8.33
C HIS A 228 -3.05 0.75 7.83
N ALA A 229 -2.58 0.03 6.80
CA ALA A 229 -1.32 0.34 6.13
C ALA A 229 -1.29 1.76 5.55
N TYR A 230 -2.40 2.20 4.93
CA TYR A 230 -2.53 3.54 4.40
C TYR A 230 -2.50 4.60 5.51
N GLU A 231 -3.24 4.43 6.60
CA GLU A 231 -3.23 5.39 7.70
C GLU A 231 -1.87 5.45 8.39
N ALA A 232 -1.20 4.31 8.56
CA ALA A 232 0.17 4.26 9.04
C ALA A 232 1.15 4.97 8.10
N ASN A 233 0.95 4.84 6.78
CA ASN A 233 1.74 5.50 5.77
C ASN A 233 1.71 7.03 5.87
N VAL A 234 0.55 7.60 6.23
CA VAL A 234 0.34 9.04 6.33
C VAL A 234 0.36 9.57 7.77
N GLY A 235 0.66 8.72 8.75
CA GLY A 235 0.77 9.11 10.17
C GLY A 235 -0.58 9.40 10.85
N MET A 236 -1.66 8.76 10.38
CA MET A 236 -3.05 8.98 10.77
C MET A 236 -3.62 7.96 11.76
N LEU A 237 -2.88 6.91 12.13
CA LEU A 237 -3.39 5.94 13.10
C LEU A 237 -3.78 6.67 14.40
N ASN A 238 -4.94 6.31 14.94
CA ASN A 238 -5.43 6.84 16.19
C ASN A 238 -6.29 5.79 16.93
N ASN A 239 -5.94 5.57 18.19
CA ASN A 239 -6.58 4.62 19.09
C ASN A 239 -7.71 5.24 19.94
N ASP A 240 -8.01 6.54 19.77
CA ASP A 240 -9.14 7.16 20.45
C ASP A 240 -10.48 6.52 20.05
N ASP A 241 -11.50 6.72 20.88
CA ASP A 241 -12.84 6.18 20.66
C ASP A 241 -13.86 7.32 20.64
N PRO A 242 -14.01 8.02 19.49
CA PRO A 242 -14.96 9.12 19.37
C PRO A 242 -16.42 8.65 19.37
N GLN A 243 -16.68 7.35 19.26
CA GLN A 243 -18.04 6.79 19.28
C GLN A 243 -18.45 6.31 20.68
N GLY A 244 -17.53 6.20 21.62
CA GLY A 244 -17.78 5.72 22.98
C GLY A 244 -18.21 4.25 23.05
N THR A 245 -17.81 3.44 22.07
CA THR A 245 -18.23 2.04 21.94
C THR A 245 -17.19 1.03 22.44
N GLY A 246 -15.98 1.49 22.77
CA GLY A 246 -14.81 0.68 23.06
C GLY A 246 -13.97 0.30 21.83
N LEU A 247 -14.49 0.56 20.61
CA LEU A 247 -13.75 0.33 19.35
C LEU A 247 -12.98 1.60 18.95
N SER A 248 -11.72 1.45 18.58
CA SER A 248 -10.87 2.58 18.20
C SER A 248 -11.30 3.21 16.87
N ARG A 249 -10.96 4.50 16.69
CA ARG A 249 -11.17 5.27 15.47
C ARG A 249 -10.59 4.59 14.24
N MET A 250 -9.35 4.07 14.32
CA MET A 250 -8.73 3.37 13.19
C MET A 250 -9.55 2.14 12.75
N GLU A 251 -10.12 1.38 13.69
CA GLU A 251 -10.94 0.21 13.35
C GLU A 251 -12.28 0.60 12.73
N TYR A 252 -12.92 1.67 13.23
CA TYR A 252 -14.10 2.25 12.58
C TYR A 252 -13.82 2.68 11.15
N ARG A 253 -12.69 3.36 10.92
CA ARG A 253 -12.33 3.90 9.62
C ARG A 253 -11.94 2.81 8.63
N ALA A 254 -11.16 1.82 9.07
CA ALA A 254 -10.86 0.63 8.28
C ALA A 254 -12.14 -0.15 7.94
N SER A 255 -13.07 -0.31 8.90
CA SER A 255 -14.36 -0.97 8.67
C SER A 255 -15.29 -0.17 7.74
N TYR A 256 -15.25 1.17 7.79
CA TYR A 256 -15.98 2.02 6.85
C TYR A 256 -15.45 1.82 5.43
N PHE A 257 -14.13 1.84 5.25
CA PHE A 257 -13.49 1.53 3.97
C PHE A 257 -13.81 0.11 3.50
N GLU A 258 -13.75 -0.89 4.39
CA GLU A 258 -14.19 -2.27 4.13
C GLU A 258 -15.61 -2.29 3.52
N ASN A 259 -16.53 -1.52 4.11
CA ASN A 259 -17.91 -1.40 3.61
C ASN A 259 -18.02 -0.67 2.26
N GLN A 260 -17.16 0.31 1.97
CA GLN A 260 -17.10 0.91 0.62
C GLN A 260 -16.66 -0.13 -0.43
N ILE A 261 -15.66 -0.95 -0.09
CA ILE A 261 -15.23 -2.04 -0.98
C ILE A 261 -16.33 -3.09 -1.13
N ARG A 262 -17.01 -3.49 -0.04
CA ARG A 262 -18.17 -4.39 -0.09
C ARG A 262 -19.25 -3.88 -1.03
N ASN A 263 -19.62 -2.60 -0.94
CA ASN A 263 -20.58 -1.98 -1.84
C ASN A 263 -20.14 -2.12 -3.31
N ALA A 264 -18.89 -1.74 -3.58
CA ALA A 264 -18.34 -1.71 -4.93
C ALA A 264 -18.26 -3.10 -5.59
N ILE A 265 -18.12 -4.16 -4.79
CA ILE A 265 -18.06 -5.56 -5.28
C ILE A 265 -19.38 -6.33 -5.06
N GLY A 266 -20.46 -5.65 -4.70
CA GLY A 266 -21.80 -6.24 -4.57
C GLY A 266 -21.95 -7.19 -3.37
N GLN A 267 -21.20 -6.98 -2.29
CA GLN A 267 -21.29 -7.75 -1.06
C GLN A 267 -22.11 -7.03 0.03
N PRO A 268 -22.82 -7.77 0.91
CA PRO A 268 -23.52 -7.17 2.03
C PRO A 268 -22.55 -6.45 2.98
N TYR A 269 -23.00 -5.32 3.54
CA TYR A 269 -22.23 -4.58 4.53
C TYR A 269 -21.95 -5.41 5.77
N ARG A 270 -20.74 -5.28 6.31
CA ARG A 270 -20.43 -5.69 7.67
C ARG A 270 -21.18 -4.77 8.62
N ARG A 271 -21.94 -5.37 9.53
CA ARG A 271 -22.87 -4.62 10.40
C ARG A 271 -22.32 -4.34 11.80
N GLU A 272 -21.39 -5.17 12.26
CA GLU A 272 -20.86 -5.11 13.61
C GLU A 272 -19.36 -5.48 13.63
N TYR A 273 -18.66 -4.95 14.62
CA TYR A 273 -17.30 -5.32 14.94
C TYR A 273 -17.26 -6.01 16.30
N TRP A 274 -16.75 -7.25 16.33
CA TRP A 274 -16.56 -7.99 17.57
C TRP A 274 -15.09 -7.88 18.00
N PHE A 275 -14.87 -7.33 19.19
CA PHE A 275 -13.52 -7.08 19.71
C PHE A 275 -13.37 -7.59 21.15
N ARG A 276 -12.14 -7.60 21.65
CA ARG A 276 -11.87 -7.76 23.08
C ARG A 276 -11.27 -6.47 23.61
N ASP A 277 -11.78 -5.99 24.73
CA ASP A 277 -11.22 -4.84 25.42
C ASP A 277 -9.87 -5.18 26.06
N ALA A 278 -9.20 -4.18 26.65
CA ALA A 278 -7.92 -4.36 27.33
C ALA A 278 -7.98 -5.33 28.53
N SER A 279 -9.17 -5.58 29.09
CA SER A 279 -9.41 -6.55 30.15
C SER A 279 -9.77 -7.95 29.62
N GLY A 280 -9.84 -8.11 28.29
CA GLY A 280 -10.18 -9.35 27.62
C GLY A 280 -11.69 -9.61 27.47
N ASN A 281 -12.55 -8.69 27.92
CA ASN A 281 -14.01 -8.84 27.80
C ASN A 281 -14.44 -8.66 26.35
N GLN A 282 -15.47 -9.39 25.94
CA GLN A 282 -16.03 -9.24 24.60
C GLN A 282 -16.83 -7.94 24.50
N GLY A 283 -16.56 -7.18 23.44
CA GLY A 283 -17.31 -5.99 23.05
C GLY A 283 -17.86 -6.13 21.63
N ILE A 284 -18.97 -5.42 21.37
CA ILE A 284 -19.59 -5.31 20.05
C ILE A 284 -19.82 -3.85 19.74
N ALA A 285 -19.29 -3.38 18.62
CA ALA A 285 -19.51 -2.03 18.11
C ALA A 285 -20.36 -2.08 16.82
N PRO A 286 -21.44 -1.28 16.72
CA PRO A 286 -22.21 -1.18 15.48
C PRO A 286 -21.40 -0.45 14.41
N LEU A 287 -21.44 -0.94 13.17
CA LEU A 287 -20.76 -0.33 12.02
C LEU A 287 -21.73 0.37 11.07
N LEU A 288 -23.03 0.25 11.31
CA LEU A 288 -24.10 0.88 10.54
C LEU A 288 -24.93 1.79 11.43
N ASP A 289 -25.38 2.92 10.88
CA ASP A 289 -26.30 3.83 11.54
C ASP A 289 -27.74 3.26 11.59
N ALA A 290 -28.66 4.00 12.21
CA ALA A 290 -30.07 3.61 12.31
C ALA A 290 -30.76 3.46 10.94
N SER A 291 -30.18 4.02 9.88
CA SER A 291 -30.67 3.93 8.50
C SER A 291 -30.03 2.76 7.72
N GLY A 292 -29.16 1.97 8.36
CA GLY A 292 -28.42 0.88 7.72
C GLY A 292 -27.23 1.33 6.86
N ARG A 293 -26.75 2.56 7.03
CA ARG A 293 -25.60 3.11 6.27
C ARG A 293 -24.30 2.97 7.06
N PRO A 294 -23.15 2.70 6.41
CA PRO A 294 -21.86 2.67 7.08
C PRO A 294 -21.56 3.94 7.89
N ILE A 295 -21.19 3.77 9.16
CA ILE A 295 -20.83 4.88 10.05
C ILE A 295 -19.48 5.44 9.61
N TYR A 296 -19.47 6.70 9.17
CA TYR A 296 -18.23 7.42 8.87
C TYR A 296 -17.70 8.09 10.14
N VAL A 297 -16.47 7.76 10.51
CA VAL A 297 -15.71 8.47 11.55
C VAL A 297 -14.62 9.30 10.87
N PRO A 298 -14.61 10.64 11.04
CA PRO A 298 -13.60 11.48 10.40
C PRO A 298 -12.19 11.15 10.90
N PRO A 299 -11.14 11.45 10.12
CA PRO A 299 -9.77 11.31 10.60
C PRO A 299 -9.50 12.26 11.76
N THR A 300 -8.39 12.05 12.46
CA THR A 300 -7.90 13.02 13.43
C THR A 300 -7.66 14.35 12.74
N THR A 301 -8.20 15.44 13.29
CA THR A 301 -7.97 16.78 12.75
C THR A 301 -6.48 17.07 12.73
N ILE A 302 -5.97 17.46 11.56
CA ILE A 302 -4.56 17.81 11.39
C ILE A 302 -4.29 19.14 12.12
N PRO A 303 -3.39 19.18 13.12
CA PRO A 303 -3.05 20.41 13.82
C PRO A 303 -2.47 21.47 12.85
N PRO A 304 -2.69 22.77 13.10
CA PRO A 304 -2.18 23.84 12.23
C PRO A 304 -0.68 23.77 11.96
N SER A 305 0.11 23.28 12.92
CA SER A 305 1.56 23.07 12.79
C SER A 305 1.95 22.06 11.71
N LEU A 306 1.02 21.20 11.27
CA LEU A 306 1.26 20.16 10.27
C LEU A 306 0.62 20.47 8.90
N LEU A 307 -0.21 21.52 8.79
CA LEU A 307 -0.86 21.89 7.53
C LEU A 307 0.12 22.23 6.38
N PRO A 308 1.27 22.90 6.61
CA PRO A 308 2.21 23.22 5.53
C PRO A 308 2.82 21.99 4.83
N LEU A 309 2.66 20.80 5.43
CA LEU A 309 3.31 19.55 5.01
C LEU A 309 2.49 18.78 3.97
N GLY A 310 1.30 19.28 3.61
CA GLY A 310 0.52 18.71 2.50
C GLY A 310 0.08 17.26 2.71
N ILE A 311 -0.25 16.86 3.94
CA ILE A 311 -0.85 15.54 4.24
C ILE A 311 -2.18 15.43 3.47
N ASN A 312 -2.12 14.79 2.29
CA ASN A 312 -3.26 14.62 1.41
C ASN A 312 -3.98 13.32 1.77
N LEU A 313 -5.13 13.47 2.41
CA LEU A 313 -5.97 12.35 2.76
C LEU A 313 -6.84 11.95 1.58
N ILE A 314 -6.96 10.64 1.39
CA ILE A 314 -7.86 10.03 0.43
C ILE A 314 -9.27 10.19 1.00
N TYR A 315 -10.07 11.04 0.36
CA TYR A 315 -11.50 11.15 0.58
C TYR A 315 -12.25 10.72 -0.68
#